data_AF-A0A2E1XC42-F1
#
_entry.id   AF-A0A2E1XC42-F1
#
_cell.length_a   1.000
_cell.length_b   1.000
_cell.length_c   1.000
_cell.angle_alpha   90.00
_cell.angle_beta   90.00
_cell.angle_gamma   90.00
#
_symmetry.space_group_name_H-M   'P 1'
#
loop_
_entity.id
_entity.type
_entity.pdbx_description
1 polymer ?
#
loop_
_entity_poly.entity_id
_entity_poly.type
_entity_poly.pdbx_seq_one_letter_code
_entity_poly.pdbx_strand_id
1 'polypeptide(L)'
;MSISELESYAEAINSAYARAVSGVIGAACHLNEAKKSLAHGQWIPFCELLGLSRFRAAKLIKIGSHLGLRASKNARFLPIDEEVLYILAQMSLSDFEEALAKSAITPKLTRAAAIRLRDGSA
;
A
#
# COMPACT_ATOMS: atom_id res chain seq x y z
N MET A 1 5.66 14.54 31.06
CA MET A 1 5.33 13.43 30.16
C MET A 1 6.45 12.41 30.27
N SER A 2 6.13 11.24 30.80
CA SER A 2 7.03 10.11 30.96
C SER A 2 7.31 9.42 29.62
N ILE A 3 8.38 8.62 29.57
CA ILE A 3 8.71 7.80 28.39
C ILE A 3 7.55 6.86 28.04
N SER A 4 6.91 6.27 29.06
CA SER A 4 5.75 5.38 28.89
C SER A 4 4.55 6.07 28.25
N GLU A 5 4.30 7.35 28.57
CA GLU A 5 3.23 8.12 27.93
C GLU A 5 3.55 8.42 26.46
N LEU A 6 4.81 8.72 26.12
CA LEU A 6 5.23 8.93 24.72
C LEU A 6 5.08 7.68 23.87
N GLU A 7 5.43 6.52 24.42
CA GLU A 7 5.28 5.22 23.75
C GLU A 7 3.80 4.91 23.48
N SER A 8 2.91 5.16 24.44
CA SER A 8 1.46 4.97 24.27
C SER A 8 0.88 5.85 23.17
N TYR A 9 1.27 7.13 23.11
CA TYR A 9 0.83 8.01 22.03
C TYR A 9 1.36 7.56 20.67
N ALA A 10 2.62 7.15 20.59
CA ALA A 10 3.19 6.62 19.35
C ALA A 10 2.42 5.38 18.88
N GLU A 11 2.06 4.47 19.78
CA GLU A 11 1.27 3.28 19.46
C GLU A 11 -0.14 3.62 18.96
N ALA A 12 -0.86 4.51 19.66
CA ALA A 12 -2.19 4.94 19.27
C ALA A 12 -2.20 5.63 17.89
N ILE A 13 -1.21 6.48 17.63
CA ILE A 13 -1.02 7.16 16.34
C ILE A 13 -0.71 6.14 15.25
N ASN A 14 0.26 5.24 15.46
CA ASN A 14 0.62 4.21 14.49
C ASN A 14 -0.56 3.28 14.18
N SER A 15 -1.39 2.95 15.17
CA SER A 15 -2.62 2.17 14.99
C SER A 15 -3.66 2.91 14.12
N ALA A 16 -3.82 4.22 14.31
CA ALA A 16 -4.68 5.03 13.44
C ALA A 16 -4.17 5.06 11.99
N TYR A 17 -2.86 5.24 11.79
CA TYR A 17 -2.24 5.17 10.46
C TYR A 17 -2.40 3.79 9.81
N ALA A 18 -2.19 2.71 10.55
CA ALA A 18 -2.36 1.35 10.05
C ALA A 18 -3.80 1.09 9.57
N ARG A 19 -4.81 1.66 10.23
CA ARG A 19 -6.21 1.59 9.77
C ARG A 19 -6.43 2.34 8.46
N ALA A 20 -5.82 3.52 8.29
CA ALA A 20 -5.90 4.26 7.04
C ALA A 20 -5.24 3.52 5.87
N VAL A 21 -4.05 2.98 6.08
CA VAL A 21 -3.34 2.10 5.10
C VAL A 21 -4.20 0.90 4.74
N SER A 22 -4.77 0.22 5.75
CA SER A 22 -5.63 -0.95 5.53
C SER A 22 -6.88 -0.59 4.71
N GLY A 23 -7.42 0.61 4.88
CA GLY A 23 -8.52 1.13 4.06
C GLY A 23 -8.14 1.26 2.57
N VAL A 24 -6.97 1.82 2.27
CA VAL A 24 -6.45 1.94 0.89
C VAL A 24 -6.25 0.56 0.27
N ILE A 25 -5.63 -0.36 1.00
CA ILE A 25 -5.35 -1.72 0.52
C ILE A 25 -6.65 -2.52 0.35
N GLY A 26 -7.63 -2.34 1.23
CA GLY A 26 -8.97 -2.92 1.12
C GLY A 26 -9.70 -2.45 -0.14
N ALA A 27 -9.73 -1.13 -0.37
CA ALA A 27 -10.31 -0.56 -1.59
C ALA A 27 -9.62 -1.09 -2.87
N ALA A 28 -8.29 -1.20 -2.84
CA ALA A 28 -7.49 -1.80 -3.91
C ALA A 28 -7.83 -3.28 -4.16
N CYS A 29 -8.06 -4.07 -3.10
CA CYS A 29 -8.50 -5.47 -3.22
C CYS A 29 -9.89 -5.56 -3.85
N HIS A 30 -10.86 -4.77 -3.37
CA HIS A 30 -12.21 -4.75 -3.94
C HIS A 30 -12.23 -4.30 -5.40
N LEU A 31 -11.40 -3.31 -5.77
CA LEU A 31 -11.26 -2.90 -7.17
C LEU A 31 -10.68 -4.03 -8.03
N ASN A 32 -9.70 -4.77 -7.52
CA ASN A 32 -9.09 -5.92 -8.20
C ASN A 32 -10.09 -7.08 -8.37
N GLU A 33 -10.92 -7.34 -7.37
CA GLU A 33 -12.00 -8.33 -7.44
C GLU A 33 -13.10 -7.90 -8.41
N ALA A 34 -13.59 -6.67 -8.31
CA ALA A 34 -14.59 -6.12 -9.21
C ALA A 34 -14.14 -6.21 -10.68
N LYS A 35 -12.87 -5.87 -10.98
CA LYS A 35 -12.32 -5.98 -12.33
C LYS A 35 -12.45 -7.38 -12.93
N LYS A 36 -12.25 -8.43 -12.13
CA LYS A 36 -12.33 -9.83 -12.59
C LYS A 36 -13.75 -10.23 -12.99
N SER A 37 -14.76 -9.57 -12.42
CA SER A 37 -16.17 -9.85 -12.65
C SER A 37 -16.79 -9.00 -13.77
N LEU A 38 -16.05 -8.01 -14.31
CA LEU A 38 -16.54 -7.14 -15.37
C LEU A 38 -16.37 -7.79 -16.75
N ALA A 39 -17.41 -7.65 -17.58
CA ALA A 39 -17.33 -8.05 -18.98
C ALA A 39 -16.42 -7.09 -19.78
N HIS A 40 -16.00 -7.55 -20.97
CA HIS A 40 -15.23 -6.72 -21.88
C HIS A 40 -15.96 -5.39 -22.17
N GLY A 41 -15.22 -4.28 -22.15
CA GLY A 41 -15.77 -2.93 -22.34
C GLY A 41 -16.36 -2.26 -21.09
N GLN A 42 -16.67 -2.99 -20.01
CA GLN A 42 -17.29 -2.40 -18.80
C GLN A 42 -16.28 -1.72 -17.85
N TRP A 43 -14.97 -1.91 -18.09
CA TRP A 43 -13.93 -1.38 -17.21
C TRP A 43 -13.88 0.16 -17.17
N ILE A 44 -14.01 0.82 -18.32
CA ILE A 44 -13.92 2.29 -18.40
C ILE A 44 -15.12 2.95 -17.72
N PRO A 45 -16.38 2.58 -18.03
CA PRO A 45 -17.55 3.11 -17.33
C PRO A 45 -17.50 2.90 -15.81
N PHE A 46 -16.98 1.75 -15.37
CA PHE A 46 -16.83 1.47 -13.93
C PHE A 46 -15.81 2.40 -13.25
N CYS A 47 -14.69 2.71 -13.91
CA CYS A 47 -13.74 3.69 -13.39
C CYS A 47 -14.36 5.10 -13.30
N GLU A 48 -15.14 5.50 -14.30
CA GLU A 48 -15.84 6.79 -14.33
C GLU A 48 -16.87 6.91 -13.21
N LEU A 49 -17.65 5.84 -12.97
CA LEU A 49 -18.61 5.75 -11.86
C LEU A 49 -17.94 5.95 -10.49
N LEU A 50 -16.73 5.42 -10.33
CA LEU A 50 -15.93 5.58 -9.10
C LEU A 50 -15.22 6.94 -9.01
N GLY A 51 -15.34 7.80 -10.01
CA GLY A 51 -14.59 9.05 -10.08
C GLY A 51 -13.07 8.85 -10.20
N LEU A 52 -12.63 7.69 -10.70
CA LEU A 52 -11.22 7.33 -10.83
C LEU A 52 -10.74 7.51 -12.26
N SER A 53 -9.57 8.11 -12.41
CA SER A 53 -8.85 8.01 -13.68
C SER A 53 -8.42 6.57 -13.93
N ARG A 54 -8.36 6.16 -15.20
CA ARG A 54 -7.87 4.83 -15.60
C ARG A 54 -6.48 4.53 -15.03
N PHE A 55 -5.63 5.56 -14.96
CA PHE A 55 -4.28 5.45 -14.42
C PHE A 55 -4.29 5.16 -12.91
N ARG A 56 -5.10 5.90 -12.14
CA ARG A 56 -5.24 5.68 -10.70
C ARG A 56 -5.84 4.30 -10.40
N ALA A 57 -6.86 3.89 -11.15
CA ALA A 57 -7.45 2.56 -11.03
C ALA A 57 -6.43 1.44 -11.29
N ALA A 58 -5.56 1.61 -12.31
CA ALA A 58 -4.48 0.66 -12.59
C ALA A 58 -3.46 0.55 -11.44
N LYS A 59 -3.11 1.66 -10.78
CA LYS A 59 -2.24 1.64 -9.59
C LYS A 59 -2.86 0.86 -8.45
N LEU A 60 -4.13 1.15 -8.15
CA LEU A 60 -4.87 0.46 -7.09
C LEU A 60 -4.97 -1.05 -7.37
N ILE A 61 -5.20 -1.48 -8.62
CA ILE A 61 -5.15 -2.91 -8.96
C ILE A 61 -3.78 -3.53 -8.67
N LYS A 62 -2.69 -2.83 -8.99
CA LYS A 62 -1.34 -3.31 -8.72
C LYS A 62 -1.10 -3.46 -7.22
N ILE A 63 -1.48 -2.46 -6.42
CA ILE A 63 -1.44 -2.51 -4.95
C ILE A 63 -2.26 -3.71 -4.43
N GLY A 64 -3.49 -3.84 -4.89
CA GLY A 64 -4.43 -4.89 -4.47
C GLY A 64 -4.10 -6.30 -4.99
N SER A 65 -3.08 -6.46 -5.84
CA SER A 65 -2.60 -7.76 -6.30
C SER A 65 -1.31 -8.20 -5.61
N HIS A 66 -0.60 -7.30 -4.91
CA HIS A 66 0.66 -7.62 -4.25
C HIS A 66 0.44 -8.31 -2.89
N LEU A 67 0.90 -9.56 -2.77
CA LEU A 67 0.65 -10.42 -1.60
C LEU A 67 1.20 -9.84 -0.30
N GLY A 68 2.41 -9.26 -0.33
CA GLY A 68 3.04 -8.69 0.85
C GLY A 68 2.34 -7.44 1.39
N LEU A 69 1.68 -6.66 0.52
CA LEU A 69 0.93 -5.47 0.93
C LEU A 69 -0.41 -5.86 1.54
N ARG A 70 -1.07 -6.88 0.97
CA ARG A 70 -2.37 -7.39 1.47
C ARG A 70 -2.28 -8.05 2.83
N ALA A 71 -1.09 -8.48 3.26
CA ALA A 71 -0.90 -9.11 4.55
C ALA A 71 -1.12 -8.09 5.69
N SER A 72 -2.24 -8.23 6.42
CA SER A 72 -2.65 -7.32 7.51
C SER A 72 -1.56 -7.10 8.56
N LYS A 73 -0.76 -8.12 8.86
CA LYS A 73 0.39 -8.05 9.78
C LYS A 73 1.43 -6.97 9.40
N ASN A 74 1.50 -6.62 8.11
CA ASN A 74 2.46 -5.66 7.59
C ASN A 74 1.94 -4.21 7.64
N ALA A 75 0.62 -3.99 7.76
CA ALA A 75 -0.01 -2.67 7.57
C ALA A 75 0.60 -1.54 8.43
N ARG A 76 1.04 -1.86 9.66
CA ARG A 76 1.69 -0.90 10.57
C ARG A 76 3.08 -0.43 10.12
N PHE A 77 3.74 -1.16 9.22
CA PHE A 77 5.06 -0.82 8.70
C PHE A 77 4.98 -0.08 7.36
N LEU A 78 3.80 -0.06 6.74
CA LEU A 78 3.64 0.49 5.40
C LEU A 78 3.43 2.01 5.45
N PRO A 79 3.93 2.73 4.44
CA PRO A 79 3.62 4.14 4.25
C PRO A 79 2.15 4.32 3.87
N ILE A 80 1.54 5.43 4.31
CA ILE A 80 0.16 5.81 3.95
C ILE A 80 0.02 6.32 2.52
N ASP A 81 1.13 6.73 1.91
CA ASP A 81 1.15 7.32 0.57
C ASP A 81 0.86 6.26 -0.51
N GLU A 82 -0.24 6.45 -1.27
CA GLU A 82 -0.71 5.58 -2.36
C GLU A 82 0.37 5.40 -3.45
N GLU A 83 1.16 6.43 -3.75
CA GLU A 83 2.25 6.35 -4.74
C GLU A 83 3.40 5.48 -4.23
N VAL A 84 3.72 5.60 -2.94
CA VAL A 84 4.77 4.78 -2.33
C VAL A 84 4.32 3.32 -2.27
N LEU A 85 3.07 3.06 -1.87
CA LEU A 85 2.48 1.71 -1.92
C LEU A 85 2.50 1.14 -3.34
N TYR A 86 2.20 1.95 -4.36
CA TYR A 86 2.28 1.53 -5.76
C TYR A 86 3.69 1.17 -6.19
N ILE A 87 4.72 1.91 -5.76
CA ILE A 87 6.12 1.58 -6.04
C ILE A 87 6.51 0.26 -5.37
N LEU A 88 6.17 0.09 -4.09
CA LEU A 88 6.43 -1.15 -3.36
C LEU A 88 5.70 -2.34 -4.00
N ALA A 89 4.49 -2.14 -4.52
CA ALA A 89 3.72 -3.19 -5.20
C ALA A 89 4.37 -3.71 -6.50
N GLN A 90 5.39 -3.03 -7.02
CA GLN A 90 6.15 -3.44 -8.19
C GLN A 90 7.32 -4.37 -7.84
N MET A 91 7.71 -4.46 -6.57
CA MET A 91 8.76 -5.36 -6.11
C MET A 91 8.29 -6.82 -6.20
N SER A 92 9.24 -7.75 -6.25
CA SER A 92 8.91 -9.16 -6.03
C SER A 92 8.51 -9.37 -4.56
N LEU A 93 7.74 -10.43 -4.29
CA LEU A 93 7.38 -10.76 -2.91
C LEU A 93 8.63 -10.98 -2.04
N SER A 94 9.65 -11.64 -2.60
CA SER A 94 10.91 -11.92 -1.93
C SER A 94 11.63 -10.63 -1.52
N ASP A 95 11.82 -9.71 -2.45
CA ASP A 95 12.54 -8.45 -2.18
C ASP A 95 11.76 -7.58 -1.18
N PHE A 96 10.44 -7.59 -1.27
CA PHE A 96 9.57 -6.86 -0.36
C PHE A 96 9.66 -7.41 1.08
N GLU A 97 9.61 -8.73 1.24
CA GLU A 97 9.74 -9.38 2.55
C GLU A 97 11.12 -9.17 3.15
N GLU A 98 12.18 -9.24 2.33
CA GLU A 98 13.54 -8.93 2.75
C GLU A 98 13.66 -7.46 3.20
N ALA A 99 13.11 -6.52 2.43
CA ALA A 99 13.12 -5.10 2.78
C ALA A 99 12.33 -4.80 4.07
N LEU A 100 11.21 -5.50 4.30
CA LEU A 100 10.49 -5.44 5.57
C LEU A 100 11.33 -6.00 6.73
N ALA A 101 11.96 -7.15 6.55
CA ALA A 101 12.81 -7.77 7.57
C ALA A 101 14.00 -6.89 7.95
N LYS A 102 14.56 -6.17 6.97
CA LYS A 102 15.64 -5.19 7.16
C LYS A 102 15.16 -3.83 7.69
N SER A 103 13.87 -3.67 7.98
CA SER A 103 13.27 -2.38 8.40
C SER A 103 13.49 -1.24 7.40
N ALA A 104 13.71 -1.55 6.12
CA ALA A 104 13.85 -0.57 5.05
C ALA A 104 12.48 0.01 4.62
N ILE A 105 11.40 -0.76 4.81
CA ILE A 105 10.03 -0.29 4.62
C ILE A 105 9.48 0.20 5.96
N THR A 106 9.17 1.50 6.04
CA THR A 106 8.64 2.14 7.24
C THR A 106 7.47 3.08 6.89
N PRO A 107 6.65 3.49 7.88
CA PRO A 107 5.56 4.44 7.65
C PRO A 107 6.03 5.80 7.10
N LYS A 108 7.31 6.14 7.31
CA LYS A 108 7.94 7.39 6.86
C LYS A 108 8.70 7.24 5.54
N LEU A 109 8.60 6.08 4.87
CA LEU A 109 9.31 5.83 3.62
C LEU A 109 8.88 6.85 2.56
N THR A 110 9.85 7.58 2.04
CA THR A 110 9.60 8.58 0.99
C THR A 110 9.53 7.93 -0.39
N ARG A 111 8.88 8.61 -1.34
CA ARG A 111 8.83 8.17 -2.74
C ARG A 111 10.22 7.92 -3.33
N ALA A 112 11.18 8.81 -3.10
CA ALA A 112 12.53 8.67 -3.62
C ALA A 112 13.26 7.45 -3.02
N ALA A 113 13.09 7.20 -1.73
CA ALA A 113 13.66 6.03 -1.06
C ALA A 113 13.02 4.74 -1.55
N ALA A 114 11.70 4.72 -1.75
CA ALA A 114 11.00 3.55 -2.29
C ALA A 114 11.43 3.20 -3.72
N ILE A 115 11.70 4.20 -4.58
CA ILE A 115 12.25 3.99 -5.91
C ILE A 115 13.62 3.31 -5.83
N ARG A 116 14.53 3.84 -5.00
CA ARG A 116 15.87 3.25 -4.79
C ARG A 116 15.80 1.82 -4.27
N LEU A 117 14.88 1.58 -3.33
CA LEU A 117 14.65 0.26 -2.74
C LEU A 117 14.17 -0.74 -3.79
N ARG A 118 13.21 -0.36 -4.63
CA ARG A 118 12.72 -1.18 -5.75
C ARG A 118 13.80 -1.46 -6.78
N ASP A 119 14.62 -0.46 -7.08
CA ASP A 119 15.66 -0.53 -8.12
C ASP A 119 16.96 -1.22 -7.62
N GLY A 120 16.99 -1.71 -6.38
CA GLY A 120 18.16 -2.39 -5.81
C GLY A 120 19.39 -1.48 -5.62
N SER A 121 19.18 -0.16 -5.60
CA SER A 121 20.25 0.85 -5.51
C SER A 121 20.38 1.42 -4.08
N ALA A 122 20.18 0.55 -3.08
CA ALA A 122 20.21 0.88 -1.66
C ALA A 122 21.58 0.61 -1.02
#